data_AF-A0A353T573-F1
#
_entry.id   AF-A0A353T573-F1
#
_cell.length_a   1.000
_cell.length_b   1.000
_cell.length_c   1.000
_cell.angle_alpha   90.00
_cell.angle_beta   90.00
_cell.angle_gamma   90.00
#
_symmetry.space_group_name_H-M   'P 1'
#
loop_
_entity.id
_entity.type
_entity.pdbx_description
1 polymer ?
#
loop_
_entity_poly.entity_id
_entity_poly.type
_entity_poly.pdbx_seq_one_letter_code
_entity_poly.pdbx_strand_id
1 'polypeptide(L)' 'MMNLDEETQHRLFEYLVGLKGSKTIVIITHDNVFDAVADDIITISNYSIATGQGSETVV' A
#
# COMPACT_ATOMS: atom_id res chain seq x y z
N MET A 1 -15.37 7.81 -1.59
CA MET A 1 -16.10 7.17 -0.48
C MET A 1 -15.22 6.03 -0.01
N MET A 2 -14.69 6.09 1.21
CA MET A 2 -13.90 4.98 1.78
C MET A 2 -14.84 4.01 2.47
N ASN A 3 -14.50 2.73 2.43
CA ASN A 3 -15.32 1.66 3.01
C ASN A 3 -15.04 1.45 4.52
N LEU A 4 -14.09 2.19 5.09
CA LEU A 4 -13.70 2.14 6.49
C LEU A 4 -13.92 3.52 7.11
N ASP A 5 -14.40 3.55 8.35
CA ASP A 5 -14.37 4.74 9.18
C ASP A 5 -12.94 5.02 9.68
N GLU A 6 -12.70 6.23 10.14
CA GLU A 6 -11.36 6.69 10.58
C GLU A 6 -10.77 5.84 11.70
N GLU A 7 -11.60 5.37 12.64
CA GLU A 7 -11.12 4.55 13.76
C GLU A 7 -10.68 3.16 13.26
N THR A 8 -11.50 2.52 12.42
CA THR A 8 -11.16 1.22 11.83
C THR A 8 -9.91 1.32 10.95
N GLN A 9 -9.76 2.40 10.18
CA GLN A 9 -8.59 2.65 9.35
C GLN A 9 -7.31 2.85 10.19
N HIS A 10 -7.41 3.58 11.31
CA HIS A 10 -6.30 3.76 12.24
C HIS A 10 -5.85 2.43 12.88
N ARG A 11 -6.79 1.60 13.34
CA ARG A 11 -6.48 0.27 13.91
C ARG A 11 -5.82 -0.65 12.89
N LEU A 12 -6.27 -0.60 11.63
CA LEU A 12 -5.63 -1.36 10.55
C LEU A 12 -4.20 -0.89 10.32
N PHE A 13 -3.95 0.43 10.34
CA PHE A 13 -2.60 0.98 10.23
C PHE A 13 -1.68 0.45 11.34
N GLU A 14 -2.10 0.53 12.60
CA GLU A 14 -1.31 0.02 13.74
C GLU A 14 -1.02 -1.49 13.62
N TYR A 15 -2.02 -2.26 13.19
CA TYR A 15 -1.85 -3.70 12.95
C TYR A 15 -0.79 -3.98 11.88
N LEU A 16 -0.79 -3.23 10.77
CA LEU A 16 0.19 -3.36 9.70
C LEU A 16 1.61 -2.99 10.17
N VAL A 17 1.75 -1.94 10.99
CA VAL A 17 3.03 -1.58 11.63
C VAL A 17 3.55 -2.75 12.48
N GLY A 18 2.68 -3.36 13.29
CA GLY A 18 3.06 -4.48 14.16
C GLY A 18 3.49 -5.74 13.39
N LEU A 19 3.03 -5.91 12.16
CA LEU A 19 3.42 -7.03 11.31
C LEU A 19 4.67 -6.76 10.46
N LYS A 20 5.10 -5.49 10.33
CA LYS A 20 6.24 -5.10 9.49
C LYS A 20 7.50 -5.89 9.87
N GLY A 21 8.18 -6.43 8.86
CA GLY A 21 9.38 -7.26 9.03
C GLY A 21 9.12 -8.71 9.51
N SER A 22 7.89 -9.08 9.85
CA SER A 22 7.53 -10.45 10.28
C SER A 22 6.80 -11.26 9.19
N LYS A 23 6.13 -10.58 8.25
CA LYS A 23 5.37 -11.18 7.16
C LYS A 23 5.48 -10.31 5.90
N THR A 24 5.33 -10.94 4.74
CA THR A 24 5.06 -10.24 3.49
C THR A 24 3.58 -9.88 3.42
N ILE A 25 3.28 -8.61 3.15
CA ILE A 25 1.90 -8.08 3.09
C ILE A 25 1.74 -7.34 1.77
N VAL A 26 0.61 -7.57 1.09
CA VAL A 26 0.22 -6.82 -0.12
C VAL A 26 -1.08 -6.10 0.17
N ILE A 27 -1.10 -4.79 -0.02
CA ILE A 27 -2.28 -3.93 0.18
C ILE A 27 -2.64 -3.33 -1.18
N ILE A 28 -3.90 -3.52 -1.58
CA ILE A 28 -4.47 -2.87 -2.76
C ILE A 28 -5.51 -1.88 -2.26
N THR A 29 -5.22 -0.59 -2.43
CA THR A 29 -6.01 0.50 -1.88
C THR A 29 -6.08 1.65 -2.88
N HIS A 30 -7.16 2.43 -2.81
CA HIS A 30 -7.29 3.70 -3.54
C HIS A 30 -6.86 4.90 -2.69
N ASP A 31 -6.47 4.66 -1.43
CA ASP A 31 -6.05 5.65 -0.45
C ASP A 31 -4.56 5.49 -0.10
N ASN A 32 -3.86 6.59 0.10
CA ASN A 32 -2.43 6.67 0.37
C ASN A 32 -2.07 6.59 1.86
N VAL A 33 -3.04 6.43 2.76
CA VAL A 33 -2.80 6.37 4.21
C VAL A 33 -1.83 5.25 4.63
N PHE A 34 -1.80 4.14 3.89
CA PHE A 34 -0.91 3.01 4.20
C PHE A 34 0.47 3.12 3.52
N ASP A 35 0.72 4.13 2.70
CA ASP A 35 2.01 4.33 2.02
C ASP A 35 3.15 4.49 3.03
N ALA A 36 2.87 5.10 4.19
CA ALA A 36 3.86 5.34 5.24
C ALA A 36 4.40 4.05 5.89
N VAL A 37 3.67 2.93 5.80
CA VAL A 37 4.10 1.64 6.38
C VAL A 37 4.66 0.68 5.33
N ALA A 38 4.41 0.96 4.05
CA ALA A 38 4.89 0.15 2.94
C ALA A 38 6.42 0.16 2.85
N ASP A 39 7.00 -1.00 2.52
CA ASP A 39 8.41 -1.09 2.14
C ASP A 39 8.60 -0.69 0.66
N ASP A 40 7.64 -1.06 -0.19
CA ASP A 40 7.58 -0.71 -1.61
C ASP A 40 6.16 -0.25 -1.98
N ILE A 41 6.08 0.78 -2.84
CA ILE A 41 4.82 1.28 -3.40
C ILE A 41 4.81 0.96 -4.90
N ILE A 42 3.74 0.28 -5.33
CA ILE A 42 3.53 -0.12 -6.73
C ILE A 42 2.33 0.65 -7.27
N THR A 43 2.56 1.47 -8.29
CA THR A 43 1.49 2.18 -9.01
C THR A 43 1.12 1.40 -10.27
N ILE A 44 -0.15 1.02 -10.39
CA ILE A 44 -0.70 0.40 -11.60
C ILE A 44 -1.51 1.46 -12.34
N SER A 45 -1.10 1.80 -13.55
CA SER A 45 -1.79 2.79 -14.39
C SER A 45 -1.66 2.42 -15.86
N ASN A 46 -2.72 2.59 -16.66
CA ASN A 46 -2.69 2.36 -18.12
C ASN A 46 -2.05 1.01 -18.54
N TYR A 47 -2.44 -0.09 -17.87
CA TYR A 47 -1.87 -1.43 -18.09
C TYR A 47 -0.35 -1.55 -17.86
N SER A 48 0.24 -0.55 -17.21
CA SER A 48 1.65 -0.52 -16.82
C SER A 48 1.80 -0.53 -15.30
N ILE A 49 2.93 -1.06 -14.84
CA ILE A 49 3.30 -1.14 -13.43
C ILE A 49 4.54 -0.28 -13.25
N ALA A 50 4.51 0.65 -12.29
CA ALA A 50 5.68 1.42 -11.89
C ALA A 50 5.96 1.16 -10.41
N THR A 51 7.22 0.87 -10.08
CA THR A 51 7.69 0.79 -8.69
C THR A 51 8.25 2.15 -8.27
N GLY A 52 8.14 2.47 -6.98
CA GLY A 52 8.72 3.71 -6.40
C GLY A 52 10.24 3.85 -6.51
N GLN A 53 10.94 2.89 -7.15
CA GLN A 53 12.35 2.97 -7.54
C GLN A 53 12.50 2.93 -9.06
N GLY A 54 12.03 3.97 -9.75
CA GLY A 54 12.15 4.09 -11.20
C GLY A 54 11.14 3.23 -11.98
N SER A 55 10.62 3.78 -13.07
CA SER A 55 9.64 3.12 -13.91
C SER A 55 10.29 2.01 -14.75
N GLU A 56 9.99 0.75 -14.47
CA GLU A 56 10.22 -0.34 -15.44
C GLU A 56 8.93 -0.58 -16.23
N THR A 57 8.98 -0.34 -17.54
CA THR A 57 7.90 -0.77 -18.45
C THR A 57 8.01 -2.27 -18.62
N VAL A 58 7.03 -3.02 -18.12
CA VAL A 58 6.87 -4.43 -18.45
C VAL A 58 6.32 -4.51 -19.88
N VAL A 59 7.18 -4.94 -20.81
CA VAL A 59 6.84 -5.28 -22.21
C VAL A 59 6.22 -6.67 -22.32
#